data_AF-A0A847FRB7-F1
#
_entry.id   AF-A0A847FRB7-F1
#
_cell.length_a   1.000
_cell.length_b   1.000
_cell.length_c   1.000
_cell.angle_alpha   90.00
_cell.angle_beta   90.00
_cell.angle_gamma   90.00
#
_symmetry.space_group_name_H-M   'P 1'
#
loop_
_entity.id
_entity.type
_entity.pdbx_description
1 polymer ?
#
loop_
_entity_poly.entity_id
_entity_poly.type
_entity_poly.pdbx_seq_one_letter_code
_entity_poly.pdbx_strand_id
1 'polypeptide(L)'
;MTAVLSRRAFFRASALVAAGTLASACAAPAATPSGVSGSPAEPTVAAPGEPTSRFREAPPLAEQVQAGALPPVEDRLPADPLVVPVTEEIGQYGGTWHRCAVGPSDCWTAGRLAYENLIRYTKDGVEIVMNLATNYVANDDGSEYTFYLREGMKWSDGEPFGADDFLFYFQDGLSNTDLSPTFPSDLCDPVNGEPMVLEKVDDYTIKFRFQSPYGLFIKTLASYTGTDMFRWPAHYLKQFHPTYADAAELDKAIQAANFTNWWELFANRRDWQNLDCPTICIWKPTRVPPDVPVVWERNP
;
A
#
# COMPACT_ATOMS: atom_id res chain seq x y z
N MET A 1 -1.89 -0.96 -60.23
CA MET A 1 -3.02 0.00 -60.11
C MET A 1 -3.81 -0.39 -58.88
N THR A 2 -3.52 0.25 -57.75
CA THR A 2 -4.07 -0.11 -56.44
C THR A 2 -4.83 1.11 -55.94
N ALA A 3 -6.16 1.02 -55.91
CA ALA A 3 -7.03 2.12 -55.53
C ALA A 3 -7.02 2.28 -54.00
N VAL A 4 -6.64 3.47 -53.52
CA VAL A 4 -6.63 3.83 -52.10
C VAL A 4 -8.04 4.26 -51.69
N LEU A 5 -8.70 3.47 -50.84
CA LEU A 5 -9.98 3.81 -50.22
C LEU A 5 -9.79 4.96 -49.22
N SER A 6 -10.46 6.10 -49.45
CA SER A 6 -10.36 7.27 -48.58
C SER A 6 -11.23 7.13 -47.33
N ARG A 7 -10.81 7.77 -46.22
CA ARG A 7 -11.48 7.79 -44.90
C ARG A 7 -12.96 8.22 -44.95
N ARG A 8 -13.41 8.91 -46.01
CA ARG A 8 -14.82 9.29 -46.22
C ARG A 8 -15.70 8.14 -46.71
N ALA A 9 -15.13 7.08 -47.30
CA ALA A 9 -15.87 5.88 -47.69
C ALA A 9 -16.16 4.96 -46.49
N PHE A 10 -15.32 5.00 -45.45
CA PHE A 10 -15.49 4.21 -44.24
C PHE A 10 -16.66 4.68 -43.37
N PHE A 11 -16.90 6.00 -43.29
CA PHE A 11 -18.00 6.56 -42.48
C PHE A 11 -19.41 6.41 -43.08
N ARG A 12 -19.54 5.95 -44.34
CA ARG A 12 -20.84 5.74 -45.00
C ARG A 12 -21.41 4.33 -44.85
N ALA A 13 -20.70 3.42 -44.17
CA ALA A 13 -21.06 1.99 -44.11
C ALA A 13 -21.56 1.51 -42.72
N SER A 14 -22.09 2.38 -41.88
CA SER A 14 -22.61 1.98 -40.57
C SER A 14 -23.98 2.59 -40.29
N ALA A 15 -25.02 1.98 -40.84
CA ALA A 15 -26.41 2.16 -40.42
C ALA A 15 -27.18 0.86 -40.68
N LEU A 16 -28.10 0.53 -39.75
CA LEU A 16 -29.07 -0.60 -39.71
C LEU A 16 -28.49 -1.90 -39.09
N VAL A 17 -29.10 -2.56 -38.08
CA VAL A 17 -30.49 -2.65 -37.61
C VAL A 17 -30.51 -2.96 -36.09
N ALA A 18 -31.46 -2.37 -35.35
CA ALA A 18 -31.97 -2.89 -34.09
C ALA A 18 -33.49 -3.04 -34.19
N ALA A 19 -34.06 -4.21 -33.85
CA ALA A 19 -35.36 -4.40 -33.19
C ALA A 19 -35.81 -5.87 -33.16
N GLY A 20 -36.37 -6.29 -32.03
CA GLY A 20 -37.20 -7.49 -31.83
C GLY A 20 -36.63 -8.45 -30.79
N THR A 21 -37.31 -8.91 -29.73
CA THR A 21 -38.72 -8.83 -29.29
C THR A 21 -38.77 -9.25 -27.81
N LEU A 22 -39.64 -8.62 -27.01
CA LEU A 22 -40.03 -9.02 -25.66
C LEU A 22 -41.31 -9.90 -25.73
N ALA A 23 -41.31 -11.05 -25.04
CA ALA A 23 -42.51 -11.79 -24.61
C ALA A 23 -42.07 -12.80 -23.52
N SER A 24 -42.48 -12.63 -22.25
CA SER A 24 -43.73 -13.11 -21.64
C SER A 24 -43.48 -14.31 -20.70
N ALA A 25 -43.52 -14.02 -19.40
CA ALA A 25 -44.27 -14.68 -18.32
C ALA A 25 -44.59 -16.19 -18.41
N CYS A 26 -44.32 -16.90 -17.31
CA CYS A 26 -45.29 -17.79 -16.65
C CYS A 26 -44.84 -18.11 -15.21
N ALA A 27 -45.77 -17.99 -14.27
CA ALA A 27 -45.61 -18.28 -12.85
C ALA A 27 -46.36 -19.57 -12.46
N ALA A 28 -45.75 -20.31 -11.51
CA ALA A 28 -46.34 -21.24 -10.51
C ALA A 28 -47.03 -22.54 -11.04
N PRO A 29 -47.17 -23.63 -10.23
CA PRO A 29 -47.65 -23.61 -8.85
C PRO A 29 -46.88 -24.43 -7.80
N ALA A 30 -47.17 -24.08 -6.55
CA ALA A 30 -46.78 -24.73 -5.32
C ALA A 30 -47.44 -26.11 -5.13
N ALA A 31 -46.74 -27.00 -4.41
CA ALA A 31 -47.31 -28.19 -3.79
C ALA A 31 -47.03 -28.17 -2.28
N THR A 32 -48.10 -28.38 -1.51
CA THR A 32 -48.21 -28.42 -0.05
C THR A 32 -47.63 -29.71 0.58
N PRO A 33 -47.45 -29.76 1.92
CA PRO A 33 -46.40 -30.53 2.57
C PRO A 33 -46.86 -31.95 2.97
N SER A 34 -45.90 -32.87 3.03
CA SER A 34 -46.07 -34.17 3.70
C SER A 34 -45.25 -34.17 4.98
N GLY A 35 -45.95 -34.28 6.12
CA GLY A 35 -45.34 -34.40 7.43
C GLY A 35 -44.67 -35.76 7.62
N VAL A 36 -43.54 -35.75 8.32
CA VAL A 36 -43.05 -36.92 9.05
C VAL A 36 -42.63 -36.47 10.44
N SER A 37 -43.25 -37.14 11.41
CA SER A 37 -43.03 -37.07 12.84
C SER A 37 -41.62 -37.53 13.22
N GLY A 38 -40.90 -36.69 13.96
CA GLY A 38 -39.72 -37.07 14.76
C GLY A 38 -39.70 -36.25 16.05
N SER A 39 -39.55 -36.90 17.19
CA SER A 39 -39.46 -36.31 18.54
C SER A 39 -38.12 -36.73 19.16
N PRO A 40 -37.60 -36.06 20.21
CA PRO A 40 -37.22 -34.66 20.32
C PRO A 40 -35.68 -34.53 20.41
N ALA A 41 -35.07 -33.53 19.76
CA ALA A 41 -33.65 -33.21 20.01
C ALA A 41 -33.56 -32.28 21.22
N GLU A 42 -32.77 -32.66 22.21
CA GLU A 42 -32.39 -31.80 23.34
C GLU A 42 -31.85 -30.45 22.85
N PRO A 43 -32.12 -29.35 23.57
CA PRO A 43 -31.62 -28.04 23.17
C PRO A 43 -30.10 -28.03 23.37
N THR A 44 -29.36 -28.17 22.28
CA THR A 44 -27.95 -27.85 22.23
C THR A 44 -27.81 -26.38 22.60
N VAL A 45 -27.15 -26.12 23.73
CA VAL A 45 -26.73 -24.78 24.13
C VAL A 45 -25.91 -24.21 22.98
N ALA A 46 -26.45 -23.17 22.33
CA ALA A 46 -25.72 -22.43 21.32
C ALA A 46 -24.41 -21.94 21.94
N ALA A 47 -23.29 -22.24 21.27
CA ALA A 47 -22.02 -21.62 21.61
C ALA A 47 -22.20 -20.09 21.64
N PRO A 48 -21.50 -19.36 22.53
CA PRO A 48 -21.58 -17.91 22.57
C PRO A 48 -21.27 -17.40 21.17
N GLY A 49 -22.19 -16.64 20.58
CA GLY A 49 -21.97 -16.02 19.27
C GLY A 49 -20.67 -15.23 19.32
N GLU A 50 -19.76 -15.53 18.40
CA GLU A 50 -18.56 -14.74 18.21
C GLU A 50 -18.96 -13.26 18.14
N PRO A 51 -18.20 -12.35 18.77
CA PRO A 51 -18.39 -10.93 18.52
C PRO A 51 -18.29 -10.74 17.01
N THR A 52 -19.41 -10.37 16.37
CA THR A 52 -19.44 -10.17 14.93
C THR A 52 -18.61 -8.94 14.64
N SER A 53 -17.33 -9.16 14.35
CA SER A 53 -16.41 -8.16 13.86
C SER A 53 -17.06 -7.37 12.72
N ARG A 54 -16.89 -6.05 12.73
CA ARG A 54 -17.28 -5.21 11.58
C ARG A 54 -16.47 -5.59 10.34
N PHE A 55 -15.28 -6.14 10.53
CA PHE A 55 -14.35 -6.50 9.49
C PHE A 55 -14.26 -8.02 9.35
N ARG A 56 -13.69 -8.46 8.24
CA ARG A 56 -13.35 -9.87 8.02
C ARG A 56 -11.86 -9.94 7.76
N GLU A 57 -11.30 -11.12 7.98
CA GLU A 57 -9.90 -11.39 7.72
C GLU A 57 -9.71 -12.74 7.05
N ALA A 58 -8.51 -12.98 6.52
CA ALA A 58 -8.20 -14.24 5.87
C ALA A 58 -8.19 -15.39 6.91
N PRO A 59 -8.69 -16.59 6.56
CA PRO A 59 -8.76 -17.70 7.52
C PRO A 59 -7.45 -18.01 8.26
N PRO A 60 -6.26 -18.01 7.61
CA PRO A 60 -5.01 -18.22 8.32
C PRO A 60 -4.65 -17.13 9.36
N LEU A 61 -5.17 -15.90 9.20
CA LEU A 61 -4.99 -14.84 10.19
C LEU A 61 -5.97 -15.01 11.36
N ALA A 62 -7.22 -15.39 11.08
CA ALA A 62 -8.20 -15.72 12.11
C ALA A 62 -7.70 -16.88 13.01
N GLU A 63 -7.06 -17.89 12.42
CA GLU A 63 -6.41 -18.98 13.17
C GLU A 63 -5.29 -18.45 14.09
N GLN A 64 -4.49 -17.48 13.64
CA GLN A 64 -3.47 -16.84 14.48
C GLN A 64 -4.06 -16.01 15.61
N VAL A 65 -5.17 -15.31 15.35
CA VAL A 65 -5.92 -14.58 16.39
C VAL A 65 -6.46 -15.55 17.44
N GLN A 66 -7.07 -16.64 17.00
CA GLN A 66 -7.60 -17.67 17.91
C GLN A 66 -6.50 -18.34 18.74
N ALA A 67 -5.30 -18.49 18.16
CA ALA A 67 -4.11 -18.99 18.86
C ALA A 67 -3.44 -17.94 19.79
N GLY A 68 -3.90 -16.69 19.78
CA GLY A 68 -3.31 -15.59 20.55
C GLY A 68 -1.97 -15.07 20.00
N ALA A 69 -1.62 -15.44 18.77
CA ALA A 69 -0.39 -15.03 18.09
C ALA A 69 -0.54 -13.71 17.32
N LEU A 70 -1.77 -13.25 17.10
CA LEU A 70 -2.08 -12.01 16.39
C LEU A 70 -3.24 -11.27 17.06
N PRO A 71 -3.21 -9.93 17.15
CA PRO A 71 -4.36 -9.16 17.62
C PRO A 71 -5.57 -9.30 16.67
N PRO A 72 -6.82 -9.13 17.17
CA PRO A 72 -8.02 -9.03 16.35
C PRO A 72 -7.88 -8.01 15.21
N VAL A 73 -8.63 -8.20 14.12
CA VAL A 73 -8.55 -7.34 12.93
C VAL A 73 -8.88 -5.87 13.22
N GLU A 74 -9.77 -5.60 14.17
CA GLU A 74 -10.13 -4.26 14.62
C GLU A 74 -8.97 -3.52 15.26
N ASP A 75 -8.10 -4.23 15.97
CA ASP A 75 -6.95 -3.65 16.66
C ASP A 75 -5.77 -3.45 15.70
N ARG A 76 -5.74 -4.19 14.59
CA ARG A 76 -4.74 -4.06 13.54
C ARG A 76 -5.04 -2.91 12.59
N LEU A 77 -6.27 -2.79 12.12
CA LEU A 77 -6.67 -1.78 11.14
C LEU A 77 -6.59 -0.34 11.70
N PRO A 78 -6.37 0.66 10.83
CA PRO A 78 -6.54 2.06 11.20
C PRO A 78 -8.02 2.40 11.46
N ALA A 79 -8.27 3.53 12.12
CA ALA A 79 -9.63 3.98 12.45
C ALA A 79 -10.50 4.21 11.19
N ASP A 80 -9.90 4.74 10.14
CA ASP A 80 -10.49 4.86 8.79
C ASP A 80 -9.63 4.10 7.78
N PRO A 81 -9.88 2.80 7.54
CA PRO A 81 -9.16 2.03 6.52
C PRO A 81 -9.59 2.43 5.12
N LEU A 82 -8.66 2.40 4.16
CA LEU A 82 -8.97 2.67 2.75
C LEU A 82 -9.99 1.65 2.23
N VAL A 83 -11.16 2.12 1.82
CA VAL A 83 -12.16 1.30 1.13
C VAL A 83 -11.82 1.24 -0.36
N VAL A 84 -11.34 0.09 -0.81
CA VAL A 84 -11.00 -0.12 -2.23
C VAL A 84 -12.28 -0.43 -3.02
N PRO A 85 -12.59 0.30 -4.10
CA PRO A 85 -13.77 0.04 -4.91
C PRO A 85 -13.65 -1.33 -5.60
N VAL A 86 -14.77 -2.05 -5.63
CA VAL A 86 -14.88 -3.33 -6.31
C VAL A 86 -14.73 -3.14 -7.82
N THR A 87 -13.85 -3.91 -8.45
CA THR A 87 -13.69 -3.87 -9.92
C THR A 87 -14.73 -4.73 -10.62
N GLU A 88 -14.93 -5.97 -10.17
CA GLU A 88 -15.88 -6.92 -10.78
C GLU A 88 -16.88 -7.43 -9.74
N GLU A 89 -16.39 -8.10 -8.70
CA GLU A 89 -17.18 -8.60 -7.58
C GLU A 89 -16.38 -8.57 -6.26
N ILE A 90 -17.08 -8.76 -5.14
CA ILE A 90 -16.43 -8.90 -3.83
C ILE A 90 -15.58 -10.17 -3.84
N GLY A 91 -14.27 -10.02 -3.64
CA GLY A 91 -13.32 -11.12 -3.67
C GLY A 91 -13.49 -12.10 -2.51
N GLN A 92 -12.88 -13.28 -2.67
CA GLN A 92 -12.80 -14.33 -1.65
C GLN A 92 -11.36 -14.42 -1.13
N TYR A 93 -11.18 -14.68 0.17
CA TYR A 93 -9.84 -14.92 0.72
C TYR A 93 -9.28 -16.26 0.26
N GLY A 94 -7.96 -16.29 0.01
CA GLY A 94 -7.19 -17.51 -0.17
C GLY A 94 -6.44 -17.57 -1.50
N GLY A 95 -5.84 -18.73 -1.75
CA GLY A 95 -5.06 -19.02 -2.95
C GLY A 95 -3.61 -18.52 -2.90
N THR A 96 -2.85 -18.95 -3.90
CA THR A 96 -1.46 -18.54 -4.14
C THR A 96 -1.37 -17.92 -5.53
N TRP A 97 -0.88 -16.68 -5.60
CA TRP A 97 -0.65 -16.02 -6.87
C TRP A 97 0.76 -16.35 -7.41
N HIS A 98 0.83 -17.30 -8.34
CA HIS A 98 2.08 -17.64 -9.01
C HIS A 98 2.43 -16.61 -10.09
N ARG A 99 3.66 -16.09 -10.02
CA ARG A 99 4.22 -15.14 -10.99
C ARG A 99 5.61 -15.60 -11.43
N CYS A 100 6.03 -15.15 -12.60
CA CYS A 100 7.40 -15.33 -13.08
C CYS A 100 8.16 -14.00 -12.97
N ALA A 101 9.44 -14.09 -12.64
CA ALA A 101 10.37 -12.98 -12.60
C ALA A 101 11.64 -13.38 -13.38
N VAL A 102 12.27 -12.42 -14.06
CA VAL A 102 13.49 -12.69 -14.86
C VAL A 102 14.78 -12.66 -14.04
N GLY A 103 14.70 -12.29 -12.76
CA GLY A 103 15.82 -12.30 -11.82
C GLY A 103 15.44 -11.71 -10.46
N PRO A 104 16.37 -11.70 -9.48
CA PRO A 104 16.15 -11.18 -8.13
C PRO A 104 15.54 -9.78 -8.08
N SER A 105 16.07 -8.83 -8.87
CA SER A 105 15.56 -7.45 -8.91
C SER A 105 14.13 -7.34 -9.44
N ASP A 106 13.67 -8.33 -10.20
CA ASP A 106 12.35 -8.40 -10.81
C ASP A 106 11.29 -8.94 -9.84
N CYS A 107 11.71 -9.48 -8.70
CA CYS A 107 10.86 -10.00 -7.62
C CYS A 107 10.37 -8.91 -6.64
N TRP A 108 10.89 -7.68 -6.73
CA TRP A 108 10.49 -6.57 -5.86
C TRP A 108 9.04 -6.14 -6.11
N THR A 109 8.26 -5.97 -5.04
CA THR A 109 6.80 -5.76 -5.11
C THR A 109 6.37 -4.29 -4.99
N ALA A 110 7.11 -3.46 -4.25
CA ALA A 110 6.64 -2.12 -3.87
C ALA A 110 6.56 -1.07 -5.01
N GLY A 111 7.12 -1.36 -6.19
CA GLY A 111 6.97 -0.52 -7.37
C GLY A 111 6.04 -1.09 -8.45
N ARG A 112 5.36 -2.21 -8.18
CA ARG A 112 4.61 -2.97 -9.21
C ARG A 112 3.30 -3.54 -8.71
N LEU A 113 3.33 -4.11 -7.52
CA LEU A 113 2.23 -4.85 -6.91
C LEU A 113 1.68 -4.15 -5.67
N ALA A 114 2.56 -3.48 -4.93
CA ALA A 114 2.15 -2.53 -3.91
C ALA A 114 2.46 -1.12 -4.43
N TYR A 115 1.59 -0.18 -4.09
CA TYR A 115 1.73 1.22 -4.48
C TYR A 115 1.11 2.10 -3.39
N GLU A 116 1.80 2.15 -2.26
CA GLU A 116 1.27 2.70 -1.01
C GLU A 116 1.65 4.18 -0.81
N ASN A 117 1.51 5.01 -1.84
CA ASN A 117 1.80 6.45 -1.70
C ASN A 117 0.79 7.15 -0.76
N LEU A 118 1.06 8.40 -0.36
CA LEU A 118 0.07 9.26 0.31
C LEU A 118 -1.21 9.42 -0.53
N ILE A 119 -1.00 9.63 -1.82
CA ILE A 119 -2.00 9.77 -2.89
C ILE A 119 -1.52 8.99 -4.10
N ARG A 120 -2.45 8.50 -4.93
CA ARG A 120 -2.12 7.66 -6.08
C ARG A 120 -3.01 7.96 -7.28
N TYR A 121 -2.52 7.68 -8.47
CA TYR A 121 -3.39 7.63 -9.64
C TYR A 121 -4.38 6.47 -9.55
N THR A 122 -5.58 6.66 -10.08
CA THR A 122 -6.50 5.58 -10.42
C THR A 122 -5.88 4.64 -11.44
N LYS A 123 -6.43 3.43 -11.57
CA LYS A 123 -5.91 2.39 -12.47
C LYS A 123 -5.78 2.84 -13.94
N ASP A 124 -6.66 3.72 -14.38
CA ASP A 124 -6.65 4.32 -15.72
C ASP A 124 -5.70 5.52 -15.87
N GLY A 125 -5.09 5.97 -14.77
CA GLY A 125 -4.15 7.09 -14.75
C GLY A 125 -4.80 8.47 -14.84
N VAL A 126 -6.13 8.56 -14.70
CA VAL A 126 -6.88 9.80 -14.97
C VAL A 126 -7.02 10.67 -13.72
N GLU A 127 -7.41 10.06 -12.59
CA GLU A 127 -7.70 10.78 -11.36
C GLU A 127 -6.64 10.49 -10.30
N ILE A 128 -6.47 11.41 -9.36
CA ILE A 128 -5.63 11.21 -8.17
C ILE A 128 -6.56 10.99 -6.99
N VAL A 129 -6.37 9.87 -6.30
CA VAL A 129 -7.16 9.45 -5.15
C VAL A 129 -6.28 9.30 -3.91
N MET A 130 -6.93 9.39 -2.75
CA MET A 130 -6.29 9.19 -1.45
C MET A 130 -5.84 7.73 -1.26
N ASN A 131 -4.72 7.53 -0.59
CA ASN A 131 -4.24 6.20 -0.20
C ASN A 131 -3.80 6.19 1.27
N LEU A 132 -2.52 6.44 1.61
CA LEU A 132 -2.12 6.51 3.04
C LEU A 132 -2.64 7.76 3.74
N ALA A 133 -2.89 8.84 2.99
CA ALA A 133 -3.61 10.00 3.49
C ALA A 133 -5.12 9.77 3.41
N THR A 134 -5.88 10.40 4.30
CA THR A 134 -7.34 10.54 4.21
C THR A 134 -7.74 11.78 3.43
N ASN A 135 -6.91 12.83 3.46
CA ASN A 135 -7.12 14.07 2.73
C ASN A 135 -5.82 14.90 2.61
N TYR A 136 -5.83 15.94 1.77
CA TYR A 136 -4.85 17.02 1.81
C TYR A 136 -5.51 18.39 1.56
N VAL A 137 -4.84 19.46 2.00
CA VAL A 137 -5.22 20.85 1.76
C VAL A 137 -4.02 21.59 1.21
N ALA A 138 -4.16 22.20 0.03
CA ALA A 138 -3.21 23.19 -0.47
C ALA A 138 -3.61 24.58 0.03
N ASN A 139 -2.63 25.42 0.34
CA ASN A 139 -2.89 26.84 0.60
C ASN A 139 -3.24 27.59 -0.71
N ASP A 140 -3.70 28.84 -0.58
CA ASP A 140 -4.25 29.61 -1.72
C ASP A 140 -3.24 29.83 -2.87
N ASP A 141 -1.95 29.90 -2.57
CA ASP A 141 -0.90 30.12 -3.57
C ASP A 141 -0.24 28.81 -4.06
N GLY A 142 -0.55 27.66 -3.47
CA GLY A 142 0.02 26.37 -3.85
C GLY A 142 1.49 26.16 -3.49
N SER A 143 2.00 26.87 -2.47
CA SER A 143 3.34 26.68 -1.89
C SER A 143 3.35 25.76 -0.66
N GLU A 144 2.19 25.51 -0.03
CA GLU A 144 2.07 24.64 1.14
C GLU A 144 1.00 23.57 0.93
N TYR A 145 1.30 22.33 1.33
CA TYR A 145 0.39 21.19 1.23
C TYR A 145 0.37 20.42 2.55
N THR A 146 -0.78 20.44 3.24
CA THR A 146 -0.98 19.72 4.50
C THR A 146 -1.71 18.41 4.21
N PHE A 147 -1.11 17.27 4.58
CA PHE A 147 -1.68 15.94 4.45
C PHE A 147 -2.10 15.40 5.82
N TYR A 148 -3.26 14.75 5.84
CA TYR A 148 -3.80 14.05 7.00
C TYR A 148 -3.65 12.55 6.77
N LEU A 149 -2.87 11.87 7.59
CA LEU A 149 -2.59 10.45 7.51
C LEU A 149 -3.75 9.63 8.09
N ARG A 150 -3.82 8.34 7.72
CA ARG A 150 -4.75 7.39 8.35
C ARG A 150 -4.29 7.06 9.77
N GLU A 151 -5.02 7.57 10.75
CA GLU A 151 -4.76 7.33 12.17
C GLU A 151 -4.88 5.83 12.53
N GLY A 152 -3.93 5.35 13.33
CA GLY A 152 -3.87 3.96 13.79
C GLY A 152 -3.27 2.96 12.81
N MET A 153 -2.70 3.42 11.69
CA MET A 153 -1.90 2.57 10.80
C MET A 153 -0.69 1.99 11.53
N LYS A 154 -0.27 0.80 11.10
CA LYS A 154 0.84 0.05 11.70
C LYS A 154 1.73 -0.55 10.62
N TRP A 155 3.00 -0.71 10.95
CA TRP A 155 3.94 -1.53 10.22
C TRP A 155 3.61 -3.02 10.40
N SER A 156 4.20 -3.89 9.57
CA SER A 156 3.97 -5.34 9.59
C SER A 156 4.38 -6.07 10.87
N ASP A 157 5.14 -5.40 11.75
CA ASP A 157 5.53 -5.86 13.08
C ASP A 157 4.61 -5.32 14.19
N GLY A 158 3.62 -4.51 13.84
CA GLY A 158 2.63 -3.94 14.75
C GLY A 158 2.99 -2.55 15.30
N GLU A 159 4.19 -2.05 15.04
CA GLU A 159 4.60 -0.71 15.48
C GLU A 159 3.81 0.39 14.75
N PRO A 160 3.53 1.53 15.39
CA PRO A 160 2.77 2.62 14.77
C PRO A 160 3.44 3.16 13.51
N PHE A 161 2.64 3.42 12.47
CA PHE A 161 3.05 4.13 11.27
C PHE A 161 2.50 5.56 11.28
N GLY A 162 3.35 6.56 11.07
CA GLY A 162 2.91 7.96 11.17
C GLY A 162 3.94 8.98 10.71
N ALA A 163 3.72 10.23 11.10
CA ALA A 163 4.51 11.38 10.66
C ALA A 163 6.02 11.27 10.95
N ASP A 164 6.41 10.55 12.00
CA ASP A 164 7.83 10.34 12.34
C ASP A 164 8.59 9.52 11.31
N ASP A 165 7.93 8.58 10.62
CA ASP A 165 8.54 7.79 9.55
C ASP A 165 8.86 8.66 8.33
N PHE A 166 7.92 9.55 7.97
CA PHE A 166 8.14 10.54 6.92
C PHE A 166 9.27 11.50 7.33
N LEU A 167 9.22 12.04 8.55
CA LEU A 167 10.24 12.97 9.01
C LEU A 167 11.65 12.34 8.98
N PHE A 168 11.77 11.09 9.44
CA PHE A 168 13.00 10.32 9.37
C PHE A 168 13.47 10.13 7.92
N TYR A 169 12.58 9.76 6.99
CA TYR A 169 12.93 9.67 5.57
C TYR A 169 13.49 10.98 5.00
N PHE A 170 12.82 12.12 5.26
CA PHE A 170 13.23 13.40 4.69
C PHE A 170 14.50 13.94 5.35
N GLN A 171 14.56 13.98 6.68
CA GLN A 171 15.66 14.61 7.41
C GLN A 171 16.91 13.73 7.47
N ASP A 172 16.76 12.46 7.79
CA ASP A 172 17.90 11.54 7.98
C ASP A 172 18.21 10.75 6.71
N GLY A 173 17.27 10.64 5.77
CA GLY A 173 17.46 9.95 4.49
C GLY A 173 17.85 10.87 3.35
N LEU A 174 16.94 11.79 2.95
CA LEU A 174 17.14 12.63 1.78
C LEU A 174 18.12 13.78 2.02
N SER A 175 18.14 14.37 3.22
CA SER A 175 19.08 15.45 3.56
C SER A 175 20.44 14.95 4.06
N ASN A 176 20.64 13.64 4.20
CA ASN A 176 21.93 13.04 4.55
C ASN A 176 22.74 12.71 3.29
N THR A 177 23.88 13.37 3.11
CA THR A 177 24.71 13.23 1.89
C THR A 177 25.40 11.89 1.74
N ASP A 178 25.55 11.10 2.81
CA ASP A 178 26.08 9.73 2.72
C ASP A 178 25.06 8.78 2.08
N LEU A 179 23.77 8.98 2.38
CA LEU A 179 22.66 8.17 1.84
C LEU A 179 22.13 8.72 0.52
N SER A 180 22.02 10.03 0.41
CA SER A 180 21.48 10.76 -0.73
C SER A 180 22.45 11.89 -1.13
N PRO A 181 23.49 11.58 -1.93
CA PRO A 181 24.49 12.58 -2.34
C PRO A 181 23.89 13.78 -3.09
N THR A 182 22.73 13.56 -3.73
CA THR A 182 21.95 14.59 -4.42
C THR A 182 20.51 14.54 -3.93
N PHE A 183 19.98 15.67 -3.46
CA PHE A 183 18.58 15.78 -3.10
C PHE A 183 17.69 15.65 -4.36
N PRO A 184 16.58 14.89 -4.34
CA PRO A 184 15.74 14.70 -5.52
C PRO A 184 15.15 16.02 -6.03
N SER A 185 15.38 16.35 -7.30
CA SER A 185 14.90 17.62 -7.90
C SER A 185 13.39 17.79 -7.89
N ASP A 186 12.65 16.67 -7.95
CA ASP A 186 11.18 16.65 -7.87
C ASP A 186 10.64 17.09 -6.49
N LEU A 187 11.51 17.14 -5.49
CA LEU A 187 11.22 17.59 -4.13
C LEU A 187 11.93 18.92 -3.81
N CYS A 188 12.47 19.59 -4.83
CA CYS A 188 12.99 20.95 -4.72
C CYS A 188 11.94 21.98 -5.16
N ASP A 189 12.13 23.21 -4.71
CA ASP A 189 11.42 24.38 -5.19
C ASP A 189 11.58 24.55 -6.71
N PRO A 190 10.49 24.78 -7.46
CA PRO A 190 10.54 24.80 -8.91
C PRO A 190 11.22 26.05 -9.49
N VAL A 191 11.49 27.07 -8.68
CA VAL A 191 12.07 28.36 -9.14
C VAL A 191 13.53 28.47 -8.73
N ASN A 192 13.84 28.25 -7.45
CA ASN A 192 15.20 28.44 -6.95
C ASN A 192 15.99 27.14 -6.76
N GLY A 193 15.33 25.97 -6.86
CA GLY A 193 15.98 24.66 -6.75
C GLY A 193 16.35 24.24 -5.32
N GLU A 194 16.00 25.03 -4.30
CA GLU A 194 16.24 24.68 -2.90
C GLU A 194 15.32 23.52 -2.47
N PRO A 195 15.79 22.57 -1.64
CA PRO A 195 14.94 21.51 -1.10
C PRO A 195 13.69 22.04 -0.40
N MET A 196 12.57 21.35 -0.57
CA MET A 196 11.36 21.62 0.20
C MET A 196 11.53 21.29 1.68
N VAL A 197 10.70 21.89 2.54
CA VAL A 197 10.68 21.60 3.97
C VAL A 197 9.49 20.70 4.31
N LEU A 198 9.77 19.56 4.96
CA LEU A 198 8.75 18.75 5.61
C LEU A 198 8.63 19.15 7.09
N GLU A 199 7.42 19.51 7.51
CA GLU A 199 7.06 19.83 8.89
C GLU A 199 6.11 18.75 9.45
N LYS A 200 6.46 18.16 10.59
CA LYS A 200 5.54 17.36 11.41
C LYS A 200 4.66 18.32 12.22
N VAL A 201 3.35 18.34 11.96
CA VAL A 201 2.40 19.15 12.72
C VAL A 201 1.93 18.38 13.97
N ASP A 202 1.60 17.10 13.78
CA ASP A 202 1.31 16.11 14.83
C ASP A 202 1.63 14.70 14.31
N ASP A 203 1.27 13.65 15.06
CA ASP A 203 1.59 12.26 14.70
C ASP A 203 0.93 11.77 13.39
N TYR A 204 -0.16 12.41 12.97
CA TYR A 204 -0.91 12.04 11.77
C TYR A 204 -1.10 13.22 10.79
N THR A 205 -0.37 14.31 10.97
CA THR A 205 -0.44 15.49 10.10
C THR A 205 0.95 15.94 9.71
N ILE A 206 1.22 15.96 8.40
CA ILE A 206 2.47 16.43 7.82
C ILE A 206 2.22 17.57 6.85
N LYS A 207 3.14 18.52 6.77
CA LYS A 207 3.06 19.68 5.87
C LYS A 207 4.32 19.81 5.03
N PHE A 208 4.12 19.85 3.72
CA PHE A 208 5.15 20.15 2.74
C PHE A 208 5.14 21.65 2.43
N ARG A 209 6.32 22.28 2.39
CA ARG A 209 6.45 23.72 2.14
C ARG A 209 7.53 23.99 1.10
N PHE A 210 7.18 24.81 0.13
CA PHE A 210 8.06 25.34 -0.93
C PHE A 210 8.18 26.86 -0.76
N GLN A 211 9.26 27.46 -1.27
CA GLN A 211 9.43 28.92 -1.22
C GLN A 211 8.59 29.61 -2.31
N SER A 212 8.28 28.89 -3.38
CA SER A 212 7.50 29.31 -4.53
C SER A 212 6.32 28.35 -4.76
N PRO A 213 5.23 28.79 -5.42
CA PRO A 213 4.14 27.92 -5.84
C PRO A 213 4.61 26.71 -6.64
N TYR A 214 4.19 25.50 -6.26
CA TYR A 214 4.52 24.26 -6.96
C TYR A 214 3.29 23.45 -7.35
N GLY A 215 2.54 23.93 -8.34
CA GLY A 215 1.27 23.32 -8.75
C GLY A 215 1.36 21.90 -9.34
N LEU A 216 2.55 21.37 -9.60
CA LEU A 216 2.74 19.97 -10.03
C LEU A 216 2.97 19.01 -8.86
N PHE A 217 3.16 19.51 -7.64
CA PHE A 217 3.57 18.69 -6.50
C PHE A 217 2.64 17.49 -6.24
N ILE A 218 1.32 17.69 -6.31
CA ILE A 218 0.34 16.61 -6.14
C ILE A 218 0.50 15.52 -7.21
N LYS A 219 0.80 15.89 -8.46
CA LYS A 219 1.03 14.92 -9.54
C LYS A 219 2.35 14.18 -9.36
N THR A 220 3.39 14.89 -8.91
CA THR A 220 4.70 14.33 -8.57
C THR A 220 4.58 13.29 -7.46
N LEU A 221 3.88 13.64 -6.37
CA LEU A 221 3.68 12.76 -5.23
C LEU A 221 2.78 11.55 -5.55
N ALA A 222 1.82 11.73 -6.45
CA ALA A 222 0.99 10.63 -6.96
C ALA A 222 1.70 9.70 -7.95
N SER A 223 2.97 9.96 -8.30
CA SER A 223 3.80 9.15 -9.21
C SER A 223 4.79 8.25 -8.45
N TYR A 224 5.70 7.59 -9.19
CA TYR A 224 6.75 6.77 -8.58
C TYR A 224 7.59 7.51 -7.54
N THR A 225 7.76 8.84 -7.65
CA THR A 225 8.47 9.67 -6.66
C THR A 225 7.88 9.53 -5.25
N GLY A 226 6.57 9.26 -5.12
CA GLY A 226 5.93 9.00 -3.83
C GLY A 226 6.24 7.64 -3.20
N THR A 227 6.90 6.72 -3.93
CA THR A 227 7.02 5.32 -3.51
C THR A 227 8.00 5.11 -2.36
N ASP A 228 9.04 5.93 -2.26
CA ASP A 228 10.13 5.66 -1.31
C ASP A 228 9.86 6.18 0.10
N MET A 229 8.98 7.17 0.26
CA MET A 229 8.75 7.82 1.57
C MET A 229 8.08 6.94 2.62
N PHE A 230 7.38 5.88 2.21
CA PHE A 230 6.69 4.98 3.13
C PHE A 230 7.51 3.72 3.46
N ARG A 231 8.77 3.66 3.03
CA ARG A 231 9.64 2.47 3.15
C ARG A 231 10.74 2.62 4.21
N TRP A 232 10.53 3.54 5.15
CA TRP A 232 11.51 3.91 6.17
C TRP A 232 10.92 3.75 7.58
N PRO A 233 10.76 2.50 8.07
CA PRO A 233 10.31 2.25 9.44
C PRO A 233 11.32 2.83 10.42
N ALA A 234 11.02 4.00 10.99
CA ALA A 234 11.99 4.76 11.76
C ALA A 234 12.41 4.02 13.02
N HIS A 235 11.47 3.33 13.68
CA HIS A 235 11.74 2.52 14.87
C HIS A 235 12.76 1.40 14.60
N TYR A 236 12.74 0.84 13.38
CA TYR A 236 13.67 -0.21 12.96
C TYR A 236 14.99 0.38 12.46
N LEU A 237 14.96 1.34 11.53
CA LEU A 237 16.14 1.79 10.81
C LEU A 237 17.07 2.72 11.60
N LYS A 238 16.56 3.44 12.62
CA LYS A 238 17.38 4.35 13.43
C LYS A 238 18.58 3.64 14.07
N GLN A 239 18.47 2.36 14.43
CA GLN A 239 19.57 1.59 15.01
C GLN A 239 20.76 1.36 14.05
N PHE A 240 20.59 1.64 12.75
CA PHE A 240 21.65 1.54 11.74
C PHE A 240 22.13 2.91 11.24
N HIS A 241 21.67 4.00 11.87
CA HIS A 241 21.98 5.37 11.48
C HIS A 241 22.86 6.05 12.56
N PRO A 242 23.98 6.69 12.19
CA PRO A 242 25.00 7.17 13.15
C PRO A 242 24.51 8.27 14.09
N THR A 243 23.44 8.99 13.74
CA THR A 243 22.81 9.98 14.63
C THR A 243 22.17 9.33 15.87
N TYR A 244 21.70 8.09 15.76
CA TYR A 244 20.85 7.44 16.78
C TYR A 244 21.48 6.19 17.38
N ALA A 245 22.26 5.45 16.61
CA ALA A 245 22.90 4.22 17.05
C ALA A 245 24.08 4.52 17.99
N ASP A 246 24.34 3.59 18.92
CA ASP A 246 25.62 3.57 19.62
C ASP A 246 26.75 3.27 18.63
N ALA A 247 27.83 4.06 18.66
CA ALA A 247 28.91 3.96 17.69
C ALA A 247 29.61 2.59 17.71
N ALA A 248 29.79 1.99 18.89
CA ALA A 248 30.47 0.70 19.01
C ALA A 248 29.59 -0.45 18.50
N GLU A 249 28.29 -0.42 18.79
CA GLU A 249 27.35 -1.40 18.24
C GLU A 249 27.16 -1.24 16.73
N LEU A 250 27.15 0.01 16.22
CA LEU A 250 27.08 0.28 14.79
C LEU A 250 28.33 -0.26 14.06
N ASP A 251 29.53 0.04 14.55
CA ASP A 251 30.79 -0.46 13.98
C ASP A 251 30.84 -1.99 13.97
N LYS A 252 30.39 -2.62 15.07
CA LYS A 252 30.29 -4.08 15.15
C LYS A 252 29.30 -4.64 14.13
N ALA A 253 28.15 -4.00 13.94
CA ALA A 253 27.17 -4.41 12.95
C ALA A 253 27.70 -4.27 11.50
N ILE A 254 28.42 -3.18 11.21
CA ILE A 254 29.07 -2.95 9.91
C ILE A 254 30.08 -4.06 9.61
N GLN A 255 30.97 -4.35 10.58
CA GLN A 255 31.98 -5.38 10.45
C GLN A 255 31.37 -6.78 10.32
N ALA A 256 30.37 -7.11 11.15
CA ALA A 256 29.69 -8.41 11.10
C ALA A 256 28.98 -8.66 9.76
N ALA A 257 28.50 -7.60 9.11
CA ALA A 257 27.89 -7.66 7.79
C ALA A 257 28.90 -7.57 6.63
N ASN A 258 30.20 -7.45 6.92
CA ASN A 258 31.28 -7.25 5.93
C ASN A 258 31.10 -6.00 5.06
N PHE A 259 30.55 -4.92 5.62
CA PHE A 259 30.48 -3.63 4.96
C PHE A 259 31.66 -2.74 5.37
N THR A 260 31.95 -1.73 4.55
CA THR A 260 32.98 -0.72 4.83
C THR A 260 32.39 0.46 5.56
N ASN A 261 31.17 0.86 5.19
CA ASN A 261 30.54 2.08 5.70
C ASN A 261 29.13 1.84 6.21
N TRP A 262 28.67 2.72 7.11
CA TRP A 262 27.36 2.61 7.73
C TRP A 262 26.20 2.68 6.73
N TRP A 263 26.33 3.48 5.66
CA TRP A 263 25.28 3.61 4.65
C TRP A 263 25.09 2.34 3.81
N GLU A 264 26.12 1.50 3.66
CA GLU A 264 26.01 0.19 3.00
C GLU A 264 25.21 -0.78 3.89
N LEU A 265 25.50 -0.79 5.19
CA LEU A 265 24.70 -1.53 6.17
C LEU A 265 23.26 -1.02 6.19
N PHE A 266 23.06 0.29 6.26
CA PHE A 266 21.75 0.91 6.28
C PHE A 266 20.93 0.52 5.04
N ALA A 267 21.51 0.64 3.84
CA ALA A 267 20.87 0.24 2.59
C ALA A 267 20.52 -1.25 2.58
N ASN A 268 21.43 -2.12 3.08
CA ASN A 268 21.18 -3.55 3.20
C ASN A 268 20.03 -3.86 4.17
N ARG A 269 19.95 -3.18 5.32
CA ARG A 269 18.91 -3.38 6.33
C ARG A 269 17.55 -2.81 5.90
N ARG A 270 17.53 -1.81 5.02
CA ARG A 270 16.30 -1.29 4.40
C ARG A 270 15.85 -2.06 3.16
N ASP A 271 16.71 -2.93 2.61
CA ASP A 271 16.39 -3.65 1.38
C ASP A 271 15.17 -4.57 1.58
N TRP A 272 14.37 -4.73 0.52
CA TRP A 272 13.20 -5.60 0.57
C TRP A 272 13.57 -7.08 0.81
N GLN A 273 14.82 -7.48 0.54
CA GLN A 273 15.29 -8.83 0.83
C GLN A 273 15.57 -9.05 2.32
N ASN A 274 15.62 -7.99 3.13
CA ASN A 274 15.74 -8.13 4.56
C ASN A 274 14.38 -8.51 5.18
N LEU A 275 14.26 -9.76 5.61
CA LEU A 275 13.03 -10.30 6.19
C LEU A 275 12.65 -9.62 7.51
N ASP A 276 13.61 -9.01 8.19
CA ASP A 276 13.40 -8.30 9.45
C ASP A 276 12.91 -6.87 9.25
N CYS A 277 13.00 -6.31 8.04
CA CYS A 277 12.59 -4.93 7.79
C CYS A 277 11.05 -4.82 7.74
N PRO A 278 10.43 -4.04 8.64
CA PRO A 278 8.98 -3.87 8.62
C PRO A 278 8.49 -3.19 7.34
N THR A 279 7.27 -3.52 6.92
CA THR A 279 6.64 -2.92 5.74
C THR A 279 5.17 -2.60 5.96
N ILE A 280 4.67 -1.57 5.29
CA ILE A 280 3.22 -1.36 5.10
C ILE A 280 2.72 -1.99 3.79
N CYS A 281 3.62 -2.65 3.06
CA CYS A 281 3.38 -3.57 1.96
C CYS A 281 2.13 -4.43 2.17
N ILE A 282 1.23 -4.59 1.20
CA ILE A 282 0.15 -5.60 1.30
C ILE A 282 0.68 -7.05 1.41
N TRP A 283 1.94 -7.27 1.01
CA TRP A 283 2.67 -8.51 1.28
C TRP A 283 4.06 -8.22 1.85
N LYS A 284 4.56 -9.11 2.71
CA LYS A 284 5.92 -9.14 3.24
C LYS A 284 6.68 -10.37 2.73
N PRO A 285 7.99 -10.27 2.46
CA PRO A 285 8.76 -11.42 1.99
C PRO A 285 8.99 -12.40 3.14
N THR A 286 8.95 -13.70 2.87
CA THR A 286 9.31 -14.77 3.83
C THR A 286 10.37 -15.72 3.28
N ARG A 287 10.62 -15.67 1.97
CA ARG A 287 11.76 -16.31 1.33
C ARG A 287 12.25 -15.45 0.18
N VAL A 288 13.53 -15.12 0.18
CA VAL A 288 14.15 -14.16 -0.75
C VAL A 288 15.31 -14.81 -1.50
N PRO A 289 15.81 -14.20 -2.60
CA PRO A 289 16.99 -14.70 -3.29
C PRO A 289 18.17 -14.89 -2.31
N PRO A 290 19.04 -15.90 -2.54
CA PRO A 290 19.14 -16.75 -3.73
C PRO A 290 18.12 -17.89 -3.80
N ASP A 291 17.25 -18.06 -2.79
CA ASP A 291 16.27 -19.13 -2.78
C ASP A 291 15.17 -18.92 -3.83
N VAL A 292 14.76 -20.02 -4.47
CA VAL A 292 13.75 -20.03 -5.53
C VAL A 292 12.65 -21.06 -5.20
N PRO A 293 11.35 -20.69 -5.31
CA PRO A 293 10.84 -19.37 -5.65
C PRO A 293 10.95 -18.36 -4.50
N VAL A 294 10.99 -17.06 -4.82
CA VAL A 294 10.74 -16.00 -3.81
C VAL A 294 9.30 -16.13 -3.30
N VAL A 295 9.09 -16.02 -2.00
CA VAL A 295 7.77 -16.15 -1.36
C VAL A 295 7.44 -14.87 -0.62
N TRP A 296 6.21 -14.40 -0.85
CA TRP A 296 5.62 -13.25 -0.18
C TRP A 296 4.33 -13.72 0.49
N GLU A 297 4.14 -13.32 1.74
CA GLU A 297 2.95 -13.61 2.53
C GLU A 297 2.17 -12.33 2.81
N ARG A 298 0.87 -12.46 3.07
CA ARG A 298 0.02 -11.31 3.42
C ARG A 298 0.60 -10.59 4.63
N ASN A 299 0.65 -9.27 4.56
CA ASN A 299 0.90 -8.45 5.75
C ASN A 299 -0.36 -8.46 6.63
N PRO A 300 -0.28 -8.98 7.88
CA PRO A 300 -1.44 -9.20 8.73
C PRO A 300 -2.17 -7.92 9.14
#